data_AF-U9T9K9-F1
#
_entry.id   AF-U9T9K9-F1
#
_cell.length_a   1.000
_cell.length_b   1.000
_cell.length_c   1.000
_cell.angle_alpha   90.00
_cell.angle_beta   90.00
_cell.angle_gamma   90.00
#
_symmetry.space_group_name_H-M   'P 1'
#
loop_
_entity.id
_entity.type
_entity.pdbx_description
1 polymer ?
#
loop_
_entity_poly.entity_id
_entity_poly.type
_entity_poly.pdbx_seq_one_letter_code
_entity_poly.pdbx_strand_id
1 'polypeptide(L)'
;MQVKVSQSEYERIELFLNEYLHNNTSTNHERSTNLRKDEMWNLVEKLLIAFDTKDFNHYNQTHDFFHTSYPKEIHADGIRRLKECYKQGLHHIHLIYAQEVLKKEKIDTTGRRVKEVLVTKYKDIEKPLRKRKNTNILDNQPGSSDEPPKKRVCRIPSKEAVEILAPMVAK
;
A
#
# COMPACT_ATOMS: atom_id res chain seq x y z
N MET A 1 -10.84 28.89 -44.55
CA MET A 1 -11.82 28.41 -43.55
C MET A 1 -11.22 28.18 -42.15
N GLN A 2 -9.89 28.11 -41.96
CA GLN A 2 -9.29 27.87 -40.63
C GLN A 2 -9.39 29.05 -39.64
N VAL A 3 -9.27 30.30 -40.12
CA VAL A 3 -9.22 31.49 -39.23
C VAL A 3 -10.49 31.67 -38.39
N LYS A 4 -11.67 31.41 -38.96
CA LYS A 4 -12.96 31.52 -38.23
C LYS A 4 -13.11 30.47 -37.14
N VAL A 5 -12.60 29.26 -37.37
CA VAL A 5 -12.61 28.18 -36.38
C VAL A 5 -11.67 28.52 -35.24
N SER A 6 -10.45 28.98 -35.56
CA SER A 6 -9.49 29.44 -34.54
C SER A 6 -10.06 30.61 -33.71
N GLN A 7 -10.76 31.55 -34.33
CA GLN A 7 -11.37 32.67 -33.61
C GLN A 7 -12.45 32.20 -32.63
N SER A 8 -13.31 31.27 -33.05
CA SER A 8 -14.34 30.71 -32.18
C SER A 8 -13.76 29.89 -31.01
N GLU A 9 -12.61 29.23 -31.22
CA GLU A 9 -11.89 28.55 -30.14
C GLU A 9 -11.29 29.56 -29.15
N TYR A 10 -10.71 30.66 -29.65
CA TYR A 10 -10.21 31.75 -28.82
C TYR A 10 -11.31 32.38 -27.98
N GLU A 11 -12.45 32.74 -28.58
CA GLU A 11 -13.61 33.33 -27.88
C GLU A 11 -14.16 32.37 -26.81
N ARG A 12 -14.15 31.07 -27.09
CA ARG A 12 -14.66 30.05 -26.16
C ARG A 12 -13.71 29.78 -25.00
N ILE A 13 -12.40 29.81 -25.24
CA ILE A 13 -11.37 29.74 -24.19
C ILE A 13 -11.38 31.03 -23.36
N GLU A 14 -11.54 32.18 -23.99
CA GLU A 14 -11.62 33.48 -23.33
C GLU A 14 -12.87 33.58 -22.45
N LEU A 15 -14.03 33.12 -22.94
CA LEU A 15 -15.25 33.03 -22.14
C LEU A 15 -15.08 32.08 -20.94
N PHE A 16 -14.47 30.91 -21.15
CA PHE A 16 -14.18 29.96 -20.08
C PHE A 16 -13.23 30.52 -19.03
N LEU A 17 -12.15 31.18 -19.45
CA LEU A 17 -11.20 31.82 -18.53
C LEU A 17 -11.83 33.01 -17.81
N ASN A 18 -12.70 33.78 -18.47
CA ASN A 18 -13.43 34.86 -17.82
C ASN A 18 -14.47 34.35 -16.82
N GLU A 19 -15.13 33.22 -17.08
CA GLU A 19 -16.03 32.57 -16.12
C GLU A 19 -15.27 31.97 -14.94
N TYR A 20 -14.09 31.38 -15.18
CA TYR A 20 -13.30 30.71 -14.16
C TYR A 20 -12.44 31.66 -13.31
N LEU A 21 -11.95 32.76 -13.90
CA LEU A 21 -11.05 33.72 -13.26
C LEU A 21 -11.74 35.03 -12.87
N HIS A 22 -12.82 35.43 -13.54
CA HIS A 22 -13.54 36.68 -13.25
C HIS A 22 -14.88 36.39 -12.56
N ASN A 23 -14.95 36.76 -11.28
CA ASN A 23 -16.13 36.68 -10.42
C ASN A 23 -17.23 37.69 -10.85
N ASN A 24 -17.79 37.56 -12.04
CA ASN A 24 -18.85 38.45 -12.53
C ASN A 24 -20.26 37.98 -12.14
N THR A 25 -20.44 37.51 -10.89
CA THR A 25 -21.78 37.42 -10.30
C THR A 25 -21.75 37.85 -8.82
N SER A 26 -22.23 39.07 -8.61
CA SER A 26 -22.95 39.55 -7.42
C SER A 26 -22.42 39.08 -6.06
N THR A 27 -21.49 39.86 -5.49
CA THR A 27 -21.23 40.17 -4.05
C THR A 27 -21.15 39.04 -3.00
N ASN A 28 -21.94 37.99 -3.10
CA ASN A 28 -21.94 36.80 -2.24
C ASN A 28 -20.88 35.77 -2.68
N HIS A 29 -20.59 35.62 -3.98
CA HIS A 29 -19.58 34.66 -4.46
C HIS A 29 -18.15 35.13 -4.14
N GLU A 30 -17.88 36.43 -4.24
CA GLU A 30 -16.59 37.02 -3.86
C GLU A 30 -16.32 36.86 -2.35
N ARG A 31 -17.34 37.06 -1.51
CA ARG A 31 -17.24 36.80 -0.07
C ARG A 31 -17.01 35.32 0.22
N SER A 32 -17.72 34.42 -0.46
CA SER A 32 -17.60 32.96 -0.30
C SER A 32 -16.25 32.42 -0.77
N THR A 33 -15.74 32.89 -1.90
CA THR A 33 -14.43 32.51 -2.44
C THR A 33 -13.29 33.06 -1.58
N ASN A 34 -13.40 34.28 -1.06
CA ASN A 34 -12.43 34.83 -0.12
C ASN A 34 -12.47 34.10 1.22
N LEU A 35 -13.65 33.80 1.78
CA LEU A 35 -13.80 32.97 2.98
C LEU A 35 -13.14 31.59 2.82
N ARG A 36 -13.35 30.92 1.68
CA ARG A 36 -12.72 29.62 1.42
C ARG A 36 -11.20 29.72 1.29
N LYS A 37 -10.69 30.78 0.66
CA LYS A 37 -9.24 31.03 0.58
C LYS A 37 -8.67 31.27 1.96
N ASP A 38 -9.34 32.06 2.81
CA ASP A 38 -8.92 32.36 4.17
C ASP A 38 -8.94 31.10 5.05
N GLU A 39 -9.97 30.26 4.93
CA GLU A 39 -10.03 28.95 5.61
C GLU A 39 -8.90 28.02 5.17
N MET A 40 -8.59 27.99 3.87
CA MET A 40 -7.49 27.20 3.33
C MET A 40 -6.13 27.71 3.82
N TRP A 41 -5.90 29.01 3.82
CA TRP A 41 -4.66 29.60 4.32
C TRP A 41 -4.50 29.37 5.82
N ASN A 42 -5.57 29.51 6.59
CA ASN A 42 -5.59 29.18 8.02
C ASN A 42 -5.28 27.69 8.27
N LEU A 43 -5.79 26.79 7.43
CA LEU A 43 -5.44 25.37 7.48
C LEU A 43 -3.94 25.13 7.21
N VAL A 44 -3.37 25.79 6.19
CA VAL A 44 -1.95 25.69 5.85
C VAL A 44 -1.06 26.21 6.97
N GLU A 45 -1.43 27.34 7.59
CA GLU A 45 -0.70 27.90 8.72
C GLU A 45 -0.72 26.95 9.92
N LYS A 46 -1.91 26.40 10.24
CA LYS A 46 -2.06 25.40 11.29
C LYS A 46 -1.24 24.14 11.03
N LEU A 47 -1.12 23.70 9.78
CA LEU A 47 -0.26 22.57 9.38
C LEU A 47 1.21 22.89 9.59
N LEU A 48 1.65 24.07 9.16
CA LEU A 48 3.04 24.48 9.28
C LEU A 48 3.48 24.51 10.75
N ILE A 49 2.65 25.10 11.62
CA ILE A 49 2.88 25.12 13.06
C ILE A 49 2.88 23.70 13.62
N ALA A 50 1.94 22.83 13.22
CA ALA A 50 1.89 21.44 13.67
C ALA A 50 3.21 20.70 13.38
N PHE A 51 3.78 20.89 12.18
CA PHE A 51 5.02 20.23 11.77
C PHE A 51 6.28 20.82 12.41
N ASP A 52 6.29 22.13 12.69
CA ASP A 52 7.43 22.80 13.35
C ASP A 52 7.41 22.66 14.88
N THR A 53 6.26 22.35 15.49
CA THR A 53 6.18 22.12 16.93
C THR A 53 6.94 20.87 17.36
N LYS A 54 7.84 21.03 18.34
CA LYS A 54 8.57 19.91 18.95
C LYS A 54 7.65 18.93 19.70
N ASP A 55 6.49 19.40 20.13
CA ASP A 55 5.49 18.62 20.86
C ASP A 55 4.15 18.58 20.09
N PHE A 56 4.17 17.84 19.00
CA PHE A 56 3.02 17.57 18.12
C PHE A 56 1.76 17.11 18.87
N ASN A 57 1.92 16.35 19.95
CA ASN A 57 0.79 15.83 20.73
C ASN A 57 0.05 16.94 21.48
N HIS A 58 0.77 17.90 22.05
CA HIS A 58 0.16 19.04 22.73
C HIS A 58 -0.58 19.96 21.75
N TYR A 59 0.01 20.22 20.58
CA TYR A 59 -0.62 21.01 19.53
C TYR A 59 -1.91 20.36 19.01
N ASN A 60 -1.89 19.04 18.78
CA ASN A 60 -3.07 18.32 18.30
C ASN A 60 -4.21 18.26 19.31
N GLN A 61 -3.91 18.13 20.61
CA GLN A 61 -4.93 18.11 21.66
C GLN A 61 -5.65 19.45 21.80
N THR A 62 -4.94 20.56 21.54
CA THR A 62 -5.50 21.91 21.68
C THR A 62 -6.25 22.38 20.44
N HIS A 63 -5.87 21.88 19.25
CA HIS A 63 -6.43 22.34 17.98
C HIS A 63 -7.37 21.31 17.31
N ASP A 64 -7.52 20.12 17.89
CA ASP A 64 -8.26 18.96 17.34
C ASP A 64 -8.00 18.74 15.84
N PHE A 65 -6.75 18.99 15.45
CA PHE A 65 -6.38 19.19 14.06
C PHE A 65 -6.27 17.87 13.31
N PHE A 66 -5.63 16.89 13.93
CA PHE A 66 -5.74 15.50 13.55
C PHE A 66 -6.67 14.85 14.56
N HIS A 67 -7.84 14.40 14.12
CA HIS A 67 -8.68 13.48 14.88
C HIS A 67 -7.91 12.15 15.04
N THR A 68 -6.96 12.18 15.96
CA THR A 68 -6.28 11.02 16.48
C THR A 68 -7.25 10.42 17.48
N SER A 69 -8.43 10.02 17.00
CA SER A 69 -9.17 8.98 17.71
C SER A 69 -8.13 7.89 17.88
N TYR A 70 -7.71 7.63 19.12
CA TYR A 70 -6.93 6.44 19.43
C TYR A 70 -7.64 5.34 18.66
N PRO A 71 -6.98 4.70 17.67
CA PRO A 71 -7.70 3.75 16.85
C PRO A 71 -8.31 2.78 17.84
N LYS A 72 -9.64 2.58 17.76
CA LYS A 72 -10.34 1.67 18.66
C LYS A 72 -9.68 0.28 18.69
N GLU A 73 -8.89 0.00 17.66
CA GLU A 73 -8.16 -1.22 17.35
C GLU A 73 -6.62 -1.13 17.48
N ILE A 74 -6.03 -0.05 18.01
CA ILE A 74 -4.59 -0.03 18.32
C ILE A 74 -4.34 -0.89 19.57
N HIS A 75 -4.27 -2.19 19.35
CA HIS A 75 -4.08 -3.14 20.43
C HIS A 75 -2.61 -3.11 20.88
N ALA A 76 -2.36 -3.15 22.19
CA ALA A 76 -1.01 -3.20 22.75
C ALA A 76 -0.17 -4.33 22.13
N ASP A 77 -0.80 -5.47 21.84
CA ASP A 77 -0.16 -6.58 21.13
C ASP A 77 0.21 -6.24 19.68
N GLY A 78 -0.59 -5.43 19.00
CA GLY A 78 -0.28 -4.95 17.64
C GLY A 78 0.97 -4.09 17.64
N ILE A 79 1.09 -3.18 18.61
CA ILE A 79 2.29 -2.35 18.80
C ILE A 79 3.50 -3.22 19.15
N ARG A 80 3.34 -4.19 20.05
CA ARG A 80 4.41 -5.15 20.41
C ARG A 80 4.87 -5.94 19.18
N ARG A 81 3.95 -6.47 18.39
CA ARG A 81 4.24 -7.21 17.15
C ARG A 81 4.97 -6.34 16.13
N LEU A 82 4.57 -5.08 15.98
CA LEU A 82 5.24 -4.14 15.08
C LEU A 82 6.70 -3.89 15.50
N LYS A 83 6.94 -3.67 16.79
CA LYS A 83 8.30 -3.49 17.33
C LYS A 83 9.16 -4.74 17.13
N GLU A 84 8.59 -5.92 17.32
CA GLU A 84 9.32 -7.18 17.16
C GLU A 84 9.60 -7.48 15.67
N CYS A 85 8.63 -7.22 14.79
CA CYS A 85 8.75 -7.36 13.34
C CYS A 85 9.95 -6.56 12.80
N TYR A 86 10.22 -5.37 13.33
CA TYR A 86 11.38 -4.59 12.93
C TYR A 86 12.71 -5.31 13.21
N LYS A 87 12.88 -5.88 14.41
CA LYS A 87 14.11 -6.61 14.78
C LYS A 87 14.31 -7.84 13.89
N GLN A 88 13.24 -8.59 13.68
CA GLN A 88 13.25 -9.79 12.83
C GLN A 88 13.56 -9.42 11.37
N GLY A 89 12.94 -8.36 10.86
CA GLY A 89 13.19 -7.84 9.52
C GLY A 89 14.64 -7.40 9.32
N LEU A 90 15.22 -6.74 10.32
CA LEU A 90 16.63 -6.31 10.29
C LEU A 90 17.58 -7.51 10.23
N HIS A 91 17.34 -8.54 11.05
CA HIS A 91 18.09 -9.79 10.98
C HIS A 91 17.97 -10.46 9.60
N HIS A 92 16.75 -10.54 9.05
CA HIS A 92 16.52 -11.10 7.72
C HIS A 92 17.25 -10.33 6.61
N ILE A 93 17.23 -8.99 6.63
CA ILE A 93 17.94 -8.18 5.63
C ILE A 93 19.46 -8.43 5.69
N HIS A 94 20.03 -8.51 6.90
CA HIS A 94 21.45 -8.83 7.05
C HIS A 94 21.80 -10.23 6.51
N LEU A 95 20.94 -11.22 6.76
CA LEU A 95 21.11 -12.58 6.24
C LEU A 95 21.08 -12.60 4.70
N ILE A 96 20.09 -11.93 4.09
CA ILE A 96 19.96 -11.81 2.63
C ILE A 96 21.20 -11.12 2.05
N TYR A 97 21.68 -10.05 2.68
CA TYR A 97 22.88 -9.34 2.24
C TYR A 97 24.14 -10.23 2.27
N ALA A 98 24.33 -11.00 3.35
CA ALA A 98 25.46 -11.92 3.47
C ALA A 98 25.45 -13.04 2.42
N GLN A 99 24.26 -13.59 2.13
CA GLN A 99 24.07 -14.67 1.18
C GLN A 99 24.10 -14.22 -0.29
N GLU A 100 23.36 -13.16 -0.65
CA GLU A 100 23.14 -12.79 -2.05
C GLU A 100 24.14 -11.77 -2.57
N VAL A 101 24.52 -10.79 -1.74
CA VAL A 101 25.43 -9.73 -2.15
C VAL A 101 26.88 -10.14 -1.90
N LEU A 102 27.19 -10.56 -0.67
CA LEU A 102 28.56 -10.92 -0.30
C LEU A 102 28.92 -12.37 -0.66
N LYS A 103 27.93 -13.25 -0.89
CA LYS A 103 28.13 -14.67 -1.22
C LYS A 103 29.02 -15.44 -0.23
N LYS A 104 29.02 -15.01 1.04
CA LYS A 104 29.82 -15.63 2.11
C LYS A 104 29.17 -16.88 2.69
N GLU A 105 27.85 -16.93 2.65
CA GLU A 105 27.03 -18.02 3.18
C GLU A 105 26.22 -18.68 2.06
N LYS A 106 25.80 -19.92 2.28
CA LYS A 106 24.94 -20.64 1.32
C LYS A 106 23.56 -20.00 1.28
N ILE A 107 23.00 -19.84 0.07
CA ILE A 107 21.66 -19.28 -0.13
C ILE A 107 20.62 -20.20 0.50
N ASP A 108 19.89 -19.69 1.50
CA ASP A 108 18.69 -20.32 2.01
C ASP A 108 17.45 -19.62 1.47
N THR A 109 16.56 -20.41 0.87
CA THR A 109 15.30 -19.94 0.28
C THR A 109 14.09 -20.32 1.12
N THR A 110 14.31 -21.07 2.20
CA THR A 110 13.27 -21.57 3.09
C THR A 110 12.56 -20.38 3.74
N GLY A 111 11.23 -20.40 3.80
CA GLY A 111 10.47 -19.34 4.46
C GLY A 111 10.27 -18.04 3.67
N ARG A 112 10.97 -17.79 2.55
CA ARG A 112 10.86 -16.51 1.79
C ARG A 112 9.45 -16.18 1.29
N ARG A 113 8.60 -17.19 1.10
CA ARG A 113 7.19 -17.02 0.67
C ARG A 113 6.18 -17.16 1.80
N VAL A 114 6.65 -17.43 3.02
CA VAL A 114 5.78 -17.57 4.19
C VAL A 114 5.29 -16.18 4.57
N LYS A 115 3.96 -16.03 4.64
CA LYS A 115 3.31 -14.83 5.15
C LYS A 115 2.72 -15.18 6.50
N GLU A 116 3.20 -14.52 7.55
CA GLU A 116 2.64 -14.66 8.90
C GLU A 116 1.26 -13.99 9.05
N VAL A 117 0.86 -13.24 8.02
CA VAL A 117 -0.45 -12.61 7.93
C VAL A 117 -1.36 -13.47 7.06
N LEU A 118 -2.57 -13.72 7.55
CA LEU A 118 -3.60 -14.42 6.80
C LEU A 118 -4.00 -13.58 5.59
N VAL A 119 -3.58 -13.99 4.40
CA VAL A 119 -3.95 -13.32 3.15
C VAL A 119 -5.40 -13.67 2.83
N THR A 120 -6.33 -12.80 3.20
CA THR A 120 -7.74 -12.90 2.81
C THR A 120 -7.95 -12.30 1.43
N LYS A 121 -8.66 -13.00 0.55
CA LYS A 121 -9.14 -12.43 -0.70
C LYS A 121 -10.48 -11.75 -0.45
N TYR A 122 -10.87 -10.79 -1.30
CA TYR A 122 -12.17 -10.12 -1.22
C TYR A 122 -13.36 -11.11 -1.13
N LYS A 123 -13.29 -12.21 -1.89
CA LYS A 123 -14.29 -13.30 -1.88
C LYS A 123 -14.41 -14.06 -0.55
N ASP A 124 -13.40 -13.98 0.32
CA ASP A 124 -13.39 -14.62 1.64
C ASP A 124 -14.06 -13.72 2.70
N ILE A 125 -14.24 -12.42 2.41
CA ILE A 125 -14.85 -11.43 3.29
C ILE A 125 -16.38 -11.51 3.23
N GLU A 126 -16.95 -11.83 2.05
CA GLU A 126 -18.41 -11.93 1.84
C GLU A 126 -19.04 -13.15 2.52
N LYS A 127 -18.25 -14.14 2.95
CA LYS A 127 -18.76 -15.31 3.66
C LYS A 127 -18.61 -15.11 5.16
N PRO A 128 -19.69 -15.15 5.96
CA PRO A 128 -19.56 -15.09 7.41
C PRO A 128 -18.63 -16.20 7.88
N LEU A 129 -17.66 -15.83 8.72
CA LEU A 129 -16.61 -16.70 9.23
C LEU A 129 -17.23 -17.96 9.85
N ARG A 130 -17.20 -19.07 9.10
CA ARG A 130 -17.51 -20.38 9.69
C ARG A 130 -16.43 -20.63 10.73
N LYS A 131 -16.82 -20.62 12.01
CA LYS A 131 -15.95 -20.93 13.16
C LYS A 131 -15.23 -22.25 12.84
N ARG A 132 -13.95 -22.16 12.46
CA ARG A 132 -13.10 -23.34 12.35
C ARG A 132 -12.87 -23.81 13.78
N LYS A 133 -13.25 -25.06 14.07
CA LYS A 133 -12.99 -25.70 15.36
C LYS A 133 -11.47 -25.69 15.58
N ASN A 134 -11.03 -25.07 16.67
CA ASN A 134 -9.66 -25.19 17.15
C ASN A 134 -9.43 -26.66 17.49
N THR A 135 -8.62 -27.36 16.70
CA THR A 135 -7.92 -28.55 17.17
C THR A 135 -6.60 -28.08 17.78
N ASN A 136 -6.46 -28.39 19.06
CA ASN A 136 -5.40 -27.97 19.94
C ASN A 136 -4.00 -28.30 19.39
N ILE A 137 -3.09 -27.34 19.54
CA ILE A 137 -1.65 -27.52 19.42
C ILE A 137 -1.15 -28.03 20.77
N LEU A 138 -0.83 -29.31 20.85
CA LEU A 138 0.22 -29.87 21.73
C LEU A 138 0.54 -31.29 21.28
N ASP A 139 1.70 -31.51 20.68
CA ASP A 139 2.80 -32.31 21.27
C ASP A 139 3.84 -32.71 20.22
N ASN A 140 5.09 -32.74 20.69
CA ASN A 140 6.30 -33.07 19.94
C ASN A 140 6.43 -34.59 19.68
N GLN A 141 7.23 -34.88 18.62
CA GLN A 141 8.02 -36.10 18.34
C GLN A 141 7.44 -37.18 17.38
N PRO A 142 8.33 -37.90 16.67
CA PRO A 142 8.22 -38.15 15.23
C PRO A 142 7.61 -39.51 14.91
N GLY A 143 6.64 -39.51 14.00
CA GLY A 143 6.07 -40.71 13.41
C GLY A 143 6.40 -40.78 11.93
N SER A 144 7.25 -41.74 11.58
CA SER A 144 7.45 -42.20 10.21
C SER A 144 6.11 -42.45 9.53
N SER A 145 5.94 -41.84 8.35
CA SER A 145 5.00 -42.31 7.33
C SER A 145 5.69 -42.06 6.00
N ASP A 146 6.31 -43.12 5.51
CA ASP A 146 6.79 -43.25 4.15
C ASP A 146 5.61 -43.07 3.17
N GLU A 147 5.33 -41.84 2.78
CA GLU A 147 4.59 -41.55 1.57
C GLU A 147 5.41 -40.57 0.73
N PRO A 148 5.79 -40.94 -0.51
CA PRO A 148 6.60 -40.05 -1.33
C PRO A 148 5.77 -38.81 -1.67
N PRO A 149 6.38 -37.61 -1.67
CA PRO A 149 5.67 -36.40 -2.05
C PRO A 149 5.17 -36.59 -3.48
N LYS A 150 3.84 -36.46 -3.68
CA LYS A 150 3.23 -36.46 -5.02
C LYS A 150 3.89 -35.36 -5.86
N LYS A 151 4.89 -35.75 -6.66
CA LYS A 151 5.55 -34.89 -7.62
C LYS A 151 4.47 -34.37 -8.55
N ARG A 152 4.29 -33.05 -8.58
CA ARG A 152 3.53 -32.41 -9.64
C ARG A 152 4.24 -32.75 -10.94
N VAL A 153 3.59 -33.52 -11.80
CA VAL A 153 4.09 -33.81 -13.13
C VAL A 153 4.24 -32.47 -13.85
N CYS A 154 5.49 -32.10 -14.14
CA CYS A 154 5.78 -30.99 -15.03
C CYS A 154 5.11 -31.32 -16.36
N ARG A 155 4.30 -30.41 -16.91
CA ARG A 155 3.68 -30.63 -18.22
C ARG A 155 4.80 -30.84 -19.22
N ILE A 156 4.94 -32.07 -19.70
CA ILE A 156 5.88 -32.40 -20.76
C ILE A 156 5.43 -31.56 -21.98
N PRO A 157 6.26 -30.66 -22.50
CA PRO A 157 5.92 -29.92 -23.71
C PRO A 157 5.67 -30.92 -24.85
N SER A 158 4.65 -30.66 -25.68
CA SER A 158 4.40 -31.47 -26.88
C SER A 158 5.65 -31.51 -27.76
N LYS A 159 5.79 -32.53 -28.63
CA LYS A 159 6.93 -32.62 -29.56
C LYS A 159 7.10 -31.34 -30.37
N GLU A 160 5.99 -30.75 -30.78
CA GLU A 160 5.91 -29.45 -31.47
C GLU A 160 6.43 -28.28 -30.60
N ALA A 161 6.06 -28.23 -29.32
CA ALA A 161 6.54 -27.19 -28.41
C ALA A 161 8.07 -27.29 -28.15
N VAL A 162 8.64 -28.49 -28.17
CA VAL A 162 10.09 -28.68 -28.07
C VAL A 162 10.80 -28.17 -29.32
N GLU A 163 10.24 -28.43 -30.50
CA GLU A 163 10.78 -27.98 -31.79
C GLU A 163 10.75 -26.45 -31.94
N ILE A 164 9.68 -25.81 -31.47
CA ILE A 164 9.56 -24.34 -31.44
C ILE A 164 10.61 -23.70 -30.51
N LEU A 165 10.93 -24.37 -29.39
CA LEU A 165 11.86 -23.83 -28.39
C LEU A 165 13.34 -24.15 -28.69
N ALA A 166 13.63 -25.12 -29.57
CA ALA A 166 14.98 -25.56 -29.90
C ALA A 166 15.92 -24.41 -30.37
N PRO A 167 15.50 -23.44 -31.20
CA PRO A 167 16.37 -22.35 -31.64
C PRO A 167 16.68 -21.34 -30.53
N MET A 168 15.86 -21.27 -29.48
CA MET A 168 16.01 -20.30 -28.39
C MET A 168 17.01 -20.74 -27.32
N VAL A 169 17.34 -22.03 -27.26
CA VAL A 169 18.22 -22.64 -26.24
C VAL A 169 19.63 -22.89 -26.78
N ALA A 170 19.81 -22.93 -28.09
CA ALA A 170 21.14 -23.06 -28.70
C ALA A 170 21.86 -21.70 -28.68
N LYS A 171 22.94 -21.62 -27.90
CA LYS A 171 23.93 -20.55 -27.94
C LYS A 171 25.28 -21.15 -28.30
#